data_AF-A0A1Y3A2Q0-F1
#
_entry.id   AF-A0A1Y3A2Q0-F1
#
_cell.length_a   1.000
_cell.length_b   1.000
_cell.length_c   1.000
_cell.angle_alpha   90.00
_cell.angle_beta   90.00
_cell.angle_gamma   90.00
#
_symmetry.space_group_name_H-M   'P 1'
#
loop_
_entity.id
_entity.type
_entity.pdbx_description
1 polymer ?
#
loop_
_entity_poly.entity_id
_entity_poly.type
_entity_poly.pdbx_seq_one_letter_code
_entity_poly.pdbx_strand_id
1 'polypeptide(L)'
;YAASLADPKPVAEPIRREMDRLGSAVGDRLRELHGEGVEDLRENPGPEAFVDERAVARDAPSADLLSSAVYRSFDGLWFDPVAVGDYEPDHPATGLTRTALVQTRLRAVDAVAARVEAGDTMFPDDAGAIGAARGAAVESAAALAESENPLARWLATQFLPLFAEQDDALAADERSALSAATAYAEYRWIEIVADEAGAVAESVATAIDS
;
A
#
# COMPACT_ATOMS: atom_id res chain seq x y z
N TYR A 1 -22.43 -24.87 -0.95
CA TYR A 1 -22.70 -24.32 0.40
C TYR A 1 -23.00 -25.41 1.43
N ALA A 2 -24.04 -26.23 1.28
CA ALA A 2 -24.31 -27.31 2.27
C ALA A 2 -23.16 -28.34 2.40
N ALA A 3 -22.51 -28.70 1.29
CA ALA A 3 -21.37 -29.63 1.30
C ALA A 3 -20.10 -29.05 1.96
N SER A 4 -19.89 -27.73 1.96
CA SER A 4 -18.75 -27.09 2.62
C SER A 4 -18.92 -26.94 4.14
N LEU A 5 -20.12 -27.21 4.65
CA LEU A 5 -20.42 -27.26 6.09
C LEU A 5 -20.25 -28.67 6.67
N ALA A 6 -20.05 -29.69 5.82
CA ALA A 6 -19.97 -31.08 6.24
C ALA A 6 -18.61 -31.44 6.87
N ASP A 7 -17.56 -30.67 6.57
CA ASP A 7 -16.20 -30.84 7.12
C ASP A 7 -15.49 -29.48 7.25
N PRO A 8 -15.85 -28.65 8.26
CA PRO A 8 -15.25 -27.34 8.44
C PRO A 8 -13.80 -27.48 8.91
N LYS A 9 -12.85 -27.01 8.09
CA LYS A 9 -11.44 -26.91 8.49
C LYS A 9 -11.26 -25.77 9.50
N PRO A 10 -10.60 -26.00 10.64
CA PRO A 10 -10.27 -24.94 11.57
C PRO A 10 -9.22 -24.00 10.94
N VAL A 11 -9.61 -22.75 10.67
CA VAL A 11 -8.73 -21.73 10.07
C VAL A 11 -8.12 -20.77 11.09
N ALA A 12 -8.55 -20.83 12.35
CA ALA A 12 -8.11 -19.88 13.38
C ALA A 12 -6.59 -19.90 13.61
N GLU A 13 -6.00 -21.09 13.68
CA GLU A 13 -4.56 -21.24 13.93
C GLU A 13 -3.71 -20.83 12.70
N PRO A 14 -4.03 -21.27 11.46
CA PRO A 14 -3.37 -20.74 10.26
C PRO A 14 -3.44 -19.21 10.17
N ILE A 15 -4.60 -18.60 10.49
CA ILE A 15 -4.77 -17.14 10.46
C ILE A 15 -3.88 -16.45 11.50
N ARG A 16 -3.80 -16.95 12.73
CA ARG A 16 -2.90 -16.38 13.77
C ARG A 16 -1.44 -16.47 13.35
N ARG A 17 -1.01 -17.65 12.94
CA ARG A 17 0.36 -17.90 12.47
C ARG A 17 0.74 -16.92 11.35
N GLU A 18 -0.18 -16.70 10.41
CA GLU A 18 0.07 -15.81 9.29
C GLU A 18 0.04 -14.32 9.70
N MET A 19 -0.87 -13.95 10.61
CA MET A 19 -0.91 -12.62 11.21
C MET A 19 0.43 -12.31 11.91
N ASP A 20 0.96 -13.24 12.71
CA ASP A 20 2.23 -13.06 13.43
C ASP A 20 3.42 -12.98 12.47
N ARG A 21 3.40 -13.76 11.38
CA ARG A 21 4.42 -13.71 10.32
C ARG A 21 4.45 -12.34 9.64
N LEU A 22 3.29 -11.83 9.23
CA LEU A 22 3.16 -10.51 8.63
C LEU A 22 3.55 -9.42 9.63
N GLY A 23 3.08 -9.55 10.87
CA GLY A 23 3.35 -8.63 11.96
C GLY A 23 4.84 -8.50 12.26
N SER A 24 5.55 -9.62 12.26
CA SER A 24 7.01 -9.66 12.38
C SER A 24 7.69 -8.93 11.22
N ALA A 25 7.29 -9.20 9.98
CA ALA A 25 7.87 -8.55 8.80
C ALA A 25 7.62 -7.02 8.79
N VAL A 26 6.40 -6.59 9.16
CA VAL A 26 6.06 -5.17 9.33
C VAL A 26 6.90 -4.55 10.45
N GLY A 27 6.97 -5.19 11.61
CA GLY A 27 7.76 -4.71 12.74
C GLY A 27 9.24 -4.58 12.41
N ASP A 28 9.82 -5.53 11.68
CA ASP A 28 11.21 -5.49 11.25
C ASP A 28 11.47 -4.30 10.31
N ARG A 29 10.58 -4.07 9.33
CA ARG A 29 10.70 -2.92 8.43
C ARG A 29 10.54 -1.59 9.16
N LEU A 30 9.58 -1.49 10.10
CA LEU A 30 9.40 -0.27 10.89
C LEU A 30 10.65 0.03 11.75
N ARG A 31 11.25 -0.98 12.39
CA ARG A 31 12.50 -0.80 13.15
C ARG A 31 13.65 -0.32 12.27
N GLU A 32 13.75 -0.84 11.05
CA GLU A 32 14.76 -0.39 10.09
C GLU A 32 14.59 1.10 9.75
N LEU A 33 13.35 1.53 9.45
CA LEU A 33 13.03 2.91 9.10
C LEU A 33 13.30 3.90 10.24
N HIS A 34 13.03 3.49 11.48
CA HIS A 34 13.20 4.34 12.66
C HIS A 34 14.63 4.35 13.22
N GLY A 35 15.42 3.31 12.95
CA GLY A 35 16.73 3.13 13.56
C GLY A 35 16.65 2.73 15.05
N GLU A 36 17.79 2.83 15.75
CA GLU A 36 17.88 2.44 17.16
C GLU A 36 17.25 3.49 18.09
N GLY A 37 16.55 3.02 19.14
CA GLY A 37 16.14 3.86 20.28
C GLY A 37 14.78 4.55 20.15
N VAL A 38 13.98 4.23 19.13
CA VAL A 38 12.62 4.77 18.98
C VAL A 38 11.63 4.01 19.88
N GLU A 39 10.86 4.76 20.67
CA GLU A 39 9.88 4.22 21.62
C GLU A 39 8.61 3.73 20.93
N ASP A 40 8.21 4.36 19.81
CA ASP A 40 7.01 4.02 19.06
C ASP A 40 7.26 3.87 17.55
N LEU A 41 7.17 2.63 17.07
CA LEU A 41 7.35 2.27 15.66
C LEU A 41 6.16 2.65 14.77
N ARG A 42 5.06 3.15 15.36
CA ARG A 42 3.88 3.59 14.60
C ARG A 42 3.93 5.07 14.24
N GLU A 43 4.92 5.81 14.74
CA GLU A 43 5.15 7.19 14.33
C GLU A 43 5.61 7.25 12.87
N ASN A 44 5.35 8.37 12.20
CA ASN A 44 5.82 8.57 10.83
C ASN A 44 7.35 8.86 10.86
N PRO A 45 8.20 8.03 10.22
CA PRO A 45 9.65 8.22 10.23
C PRO A 45 10.14 9.31 9.25
N GLY A 46 9.24 9.91 8.47
CA GLY A 46 9.55 10.86 7.40
C GLY A 46 9.93 10.18 6.07
N PRO A 47 9.71 10.83 4.91
CA PRO A 47 10.09 10.28 3.61
C PRO A 47 11.60 10.07 3.45
N GLU A 48 12.43 10.81 4.18
CA GLU A 48 13.88 10.65 4.22
C GLU A 48 14.32 9.28 4.74
N ALA A 49 13.53 8.62 5.60
CA ALA A 49 13.85 7.28 6.10
C ALA A 49 13.78 6.20 5.00
N PHE A 50 13.17 6.52 3.86
CA PHE A 50 13.01 5.59 2.75
C PHE A 50 14.06 5.78 1.64
N VAL A 51 14.95 6.77 1.73
CA VAL A 51 15.91 7.11 0.66
C VAL A 51 17.35 7.30 1.18
N ASP A 52 18.35 6.79 0.45
CA ASP A 52 19.77 6.78 0.81
C ASP A 52 20.50 8.12 0.53
N GLU A 53 19.98 9.25 1.03
CA GLU A 53 20.59 10.60 0.96
C GLU A 53 21.06 11.09 -0.45
N ARG A 54 20.68 10.39 -1.52
CA ARG A 54 21.01 10.78 -2.90
C ARG A 54 20.31 12.09 -3.24
N ALA A 55 20.85 12.80 -4.24
CA ALA A 55 20.26 14.05 -4.72
C ALA A 55 18.89 13.78 -5.38
N VAL A 56 17.84 13.72 -4.55
CA VAL A 56 16.44 13.68 -4.99
C VAL A 56 16.08 15.05 -5.55
N ALA A 57 15.37 15.06 -6.68
CA ALA A 57 14.83 16.28 -7.26
C ALA A 57 13.75 16.86 -6.34
N ARG A 58 14.11 17.86 -5.53
CA ARG A 58 13.32 18.39 -4.40
C ARG A 58 11.95 19.02 -4.73
N ASP A 59 11.55 19.06 -5.99
CA ASP A 59 10.25 19.58 -6.45
C ASP A 59 9.64 18.71 -7.57
N ALA A 60 10.08 17.45 -7.67
CA ALA A 60 9.51 16.50 -8.62
C ALA A 60 8.22 15.87 -8.06
N PRO A 61 7.22 15.56 -8.91
CA PRO A 61 6.02 14.84 -8.52
C PRO A 61 6.29 13.56 -7.73
N SER A 62 7.40 12.87 -8.00
CA SER A 62 7.81 11.67 -7.26
C SER A 62 8.21 11.94 -5.81
N ALA A 63 8.80 13.11 -5.51
CA ALA A 63 9.13 13.51 -4.13
C ALA A 63 7.87 13.88 -3.34
N ASP A 64 6.96 14.65 -3.96
CA ASP A 64 5.67 15.01 -3.36
C ASP A 64 4.80 13.77 -3.13
N LEU A 65 4.82 12.84 -4.10
CA LEU A 65 4.14 11.55 -3.97
C LEU A 65 4.72 10.73 -2.82
N LEU A 66 6.04 10.61 -2.72
CA LEU A 66 6.68 9.86 -1.62
C LEU A 66 6.27 10.44 -0.26
N SER A 67 6.36 11.75 -0.08
CA SER A 67 5.94 12.43 1.14
C SER A 67 4.47 12.15 1.47
N SER A 68 3.59 12.24 0.47
CA SER A 68 2.16 12.00 0.65
C SER A 68 1.82 10.54 0.92
N ALA A 69 2.52 9.60 0.27
CA ALA A 69 2.36 8.16 0.44
C ALA A 69 2.81 7.72 1.83
N VAL A 70 3.93 8.26 2.33
CA VAL A 70 4.41 8.04 3.70
C VAL A 70 3.37 8.57 4.70
N TYR A 71 2.92 9.82 4.54
CA TYR A 71 1.90 10.39 5.42
C TYR A 71 0.64 9.52 5.46
N ARG A 72 0.07 9.17 4.31
CA ARG A 72 -1.13 8.31 4.21
C ARG A 72 -0.93 6.90 4.77
N SER A 73 0.29 6.36 4.70
CA SER A 73 0.57 5.00 5.15
C SER A 73 0.64 4.90 6.67
N PHE A 74 1.09 5.97 7.33
CA PHE A 74 1.15 6.08 8.79
C PHE A 74 -0.09 6.76 9.38
N ASP A 75 -0.88 7.47 8.57
CA ASP A 75 -2.18 8.01 8.99
C ASP A 75 -3.11 6.87 9.44
N GLY A 76 -3.46 6.88 10.72
CA GLY A 76 -4.30 5.86 11.34
C GLY A 76 -3.58 4.59 11.79
N LEU A 77 -2.29 4.40 11.50
CA LEU A 77 -1.53 3.19 11.90
C LEU A 77 -1.56 2.98 13.42
N TRP A 78 -1.58 4.07 14.20
CA TRP A 78 -1.73 4.06 15.65
C TRP A 78 -3.02 3.37 16.14
N PHE A 79 -4.09 3.42 15.34
CA PHE A 79 -5.40 2.86 15.71
C PHE A 79 -5.67 1.50 15.08
N ASP A 80 -4.89 1.09 14.08
CA ASP A 80 -5.08 -0.19 13.43
C ASP A 80 -4.62 -1.34 14.36
N PRO A 81 -5.41 -2.43 14.47
CA PRO A 81 -5.05 -3.60 15.27
C PRO A 81 -3.99 -4.44 14.54
N VAL A 82 -2.78 -3.92 14.44
CA VAL A 82 -1.63 -4.54 13.73
C VAL A 82 -0.76 -5.29 14.72
N ALA A 83 -0.46 -6.55 14.42
CA ALA A 83 0.37 -7.43 15.26
C ALA A 83 1.86 -7.04 15.26
N VAL A 84 2.19 -5.84 15.75
CA VAL A 84 3.56 -5.29 15.82
C VAL A 84 4.02 -5.22 17.27
N GLY A 85 5.26 -5.68 17.50
CA GLY A 85 5.85 -5.73 18.84
C GLY A 85 5.13 -6.78 19.70
N ASP A 86 4.78 -6.40 20.93
CA ASP A 86 4.10 -7.28 21.89
C ASP A 86 2.55 -7.18 21.81
N TYR A 87 2.02 -6.46 20.82
CA TYR A 87 0.57 -6.31 20.66
C TYR A 87 -0.02 -7.49 19.89
N GLU A 88 -0.95 -8.22 20.52
CA GLU A 88 -1.74 -9.28 19.89
C GLU A 88 -3.18 -8.79 19.65
N PRO A 89 -3.67 -8.74 18.39
CA PRO A 89 -5.05 -8.39 18.09
C PRO A 89 -6.08 -9.38 18.66
N ASP A 90 -7.15 -8.89 19.29
CA ASP A 90 -8.24 -9.71 19.86
C ASP A 90 -8.96 -10.60 18.81
N HIS A 91 -8.94 -10.17 17.55
CA HIS A 91 -9.61 -10.83 16.43
C HIS A 91 -8.60 -11.13 15.32
N PRO A 92 -8.07 -12.38 15.22
CA PRO A 92 -6.98 -12.72 14.30
C PRO A 92 -7.28 -12.42 12.83
N ALA A 93 -8.53 -12.59 12.38
CA ALA A 93 -8.92 -12.27 11.01
C ALA A 93 -8.84 -10.76 10.72
N THR A 94 -9.26 -9.92 11.68
CA THR A 94 -9.14 -8.47 11.58
C THR A 94 -7.68 -8.04 11.71
N GLY A 95 -6.91 -8.67 12.60
CA GLY A 95 -5.49 -8.42 12.75
C GLY A 95 -4.72 -8.74 11.47
N LEU A 96 -5.00 -9.88 10.84
CA LEU A 96 -4.40 -10.27 9.57
C LEU A 96 -4.73 -9.28 8.45
N THR A 97 -6.00 -8.91 8.25
CA THR A 97 -6.38 -8.00 7.16
C THR A 97 -5.76 -6.61 7.34
N ARG A 98 -5.72 -6.11 8.57
CA ARG A 98 -5.10 -4.82 8.89
C ARG A 98 -3.58 -4.86 8.75
N THR A 99 -2.94 -5.94 9.18
CA THR A 99 -1.49 -6.11 9.01
C THR A 99 -1.11 -6.26 7.54
N ALA A 100 -1.92 -6.96 6.73
CA ALA A 100 -1.73 -7.04 5.29
C ALA A 100 -1.86 -5.67 4.59
N LEU A 101 -2.80 -4.81 5.03
CA LEU A 101 -2.91 -3.44 4.53
C LEU A 101 -1.65 -2.62 4.83
N VAL A 102 -1.15 -2.69 6.06
CA VAL A 102 0.08 -1.98 6.46
C VAL A 102 1.27 -2.48 5.67
N GLN A 103 1.43 -3.80 5.53
CA GLN A 103 2.51 -4.36 4.73
C GLN A 103 2.43 -3.92 3.26
N THR A 104 1.22 -3.91 2.67
CA THR A 104 0.99 -3.42 1.31
C THR A 104 1.46 -1.98 1.16
N ARG A 105 1.05 -1.10 2.08
CA ARG A 105 1.41 0.32 2.08
C ARG A 105 2.93 0.52 2.21
N LEU A 106 3.58 -0.17 3.15
CA LEU A 106 5.03 -0.08 3.32
C LEU A 106 5.78 -0.53 2.06
N ARG A 107 5.40 -1.67 1.47
CA ARG A 107 6.01 -2.16 0.22
C ARG A 107 5.80 -1.20 -0.94
N ALA A 108 4.61 -0.60 -1.04
CA ALA A 108 4.32 0.39 -2.07
C ALA A 108 5.14 1.67 -1.89
N VAL A 109 5.33 2.14 -0.65
CA VAL A 109 6.22 3.27 -0.34
C VAL A 109 7.67 2.92 -0.70
N ASP A 110 8.14 1.73 -0.35
CA ASP A 110 9.49 1.25 -0.74
C ASP A 110 9.67 1.25 -2.28
N ALA A 111 8.64 0.83 -3.02
CA ALA A 111 8.66 0.83 -4.49
C ALA A 111 8.68 2.25 -5.09
N VAL A 112 7.99 3.21 -4.47
CA VAL A 112 8.08 4.63 -4.86
C VAL A 112 9.46 5.19 -4.52
N ALA A 113 9.99 4.90 -3.33
CA ALA A 113 11.30 5.36 -2.91
C ALA A 113 12.41 4.85 -3.84
N ALA A 114 12.37 3.57 -4.21
CA ALA A 114 13.32 3.00 -5.17
C ALA A 114 13.28 3.70 -6.55
N ARG A 115 12.10 4.14 -7.01
CA ARG A 115 11.96 4.95 -8.23
C ARG A 115 12.57 6.34 -8.07
N VAL A 116 12.28 7.00 -6.95
CA VAL A 116 12.86 8.31 -6.60
C VAL A 116 14.39 8.24 -6.59
N GLU A 117 14.96 7.19 -5.98
CA GLU A 117 16.42 6.97 -5.94
C GLU A 117 17.03 6.66 -7.31
N ALA A 118 16.26 6.04 -8.20
CA ALA A 118 16.64 5.80 -9.59
C ALA A 118 16.56 7.08 -10.46
N GLY A 119 16.08 8.20 -9.89
CA GLY A 119 15.93 9.47 -10.58
C GLY A 119 14.64 9.60 -11.40
N ASP A 120 13.65 8.74 -11.17
CA ASP A 120 12.33 8.89 -11.77
C ASP A 120 11.63 10.09 -11.13
N THR A 121 11.37 11.12 -11.93
CA THR A 121 10.68 12.33 -11.48
C THR A 121 9.16 12.19 -11.47
N MET A 122 8.62 11.11 -12.07
CA MET A 122 7.19 10.92 -12.32
C MET A 122 6.53 12.14 -12.98
N PHE A 123 7.25 12.78 -13.91
CA PHE A 123 6.66 13.78 -14.79
C PHE A 123 6.10 13.07 -16.02
N PRO A 124 4.84 13.34 -16.42
CA PRO A 124 4.31 12.80 -17.66
C PRO A 124 5.00 13.44 -18.87
N ASP A 125 5.36 12.63 -19.87
CA ASP A 125 5.91 13.12 -21.13
C ASP A 125 4.89 13.95 -21.91
N ASP A 126 3.62 13.52 -21.88
CA ASP A 126 2.50 14.18 -22.54
C ASP A 126 1.15 13.79 -21.90
N ALA A 127 0.05 14.33 -22.46
CA ALA A 127 -1.30 14.00 -22.01
C ALA A 127 -1.68 12.52 -22.23
N GLY A 128 -1.07 11.85 -23.22
CA GLY A 128 -1.26 10.43 -23.48
C GLY A 128 -0.69 9.57 -22.36
N ALA A 129 0.45 9.97 -21.79
CA ALA A 129 1.04 9.31 -20.62
C ALA A 129 0.11 9.33 -19.39
N ILE A 130 -0.66 10.41 -19.20
CA ILE A 130 -1.68 10.51 -18.14
C ILE A 130 -2.81 9.51 -18.36
N GLY A 131 -3.35 9.45 -19.59
CA GLY A 131 -4.39 8.49 -19.93
C GLY A 131 -3.92 7.04 -19.78
N ALA A 132 -2.67 6.75 -20.18
CA ALA A 132 -2.05 5.43 -20.02
C ALA A 132 -1.87 5.05 -18.55
N ALA A 133 -1.36 5.96 -17.71
CA ALA A 133 -1.21 5.74 -16.28
C ALA A 133 -2.56 5.47 -15.60
N ARG A 134 -3.59 6.25 -15.94
CA ARG A 134 -4.95 6.00 -15.45
C ARG A 134 -5.47 4.63 -15.89
N GLY A 135 -5.24 4.24 -17.14
CA GLY A 135 -5.62 2.93 -17.67
C GLY A 135 -4.97 1.78 -16.89
N ALA A 136 -3.64 1.84 -16.70
CA ALA A 136 -2.89 0.86 -15.93
C ALA A 136 -3.38 0.76 -14.48
N ALA A 137 -3.60 1.90 -13.82
CA ALA A 137 -4.15 1.93 -12.46
C ALA A 137 -5.53 1.25 -12.39
N VAL A 138 -6.42 1.52 -13.35
CA VAL A 138 -7.74 0.88 -13.41
C VAL A 138 -7.61 -0.62 -13.62
N GLU A 139 -6.72 -1.07 -14.51
CA GLU A 139 -6.47 -2.50 -14.76
C GLU A 139 -5.96 -3.21 -13.50
N SER A 140 -4.97 -2.66 -12.78
CA SER A 140 -4.46 -3.25 -11.53
C SER A 140 -5.53 -3.29 -10.43
N ALA A 141 -6.30 -2.20 -10.27
CA ALA A 141 -7.37 -2.16 -9.27
C ALA A 141 -8.53 -3.12 -9.61
N ALA A 142 -8.88 -3.25 -10.89
CA ALA A 142 -9.89 -4.21 -11.35
C ALA A 142 -9.44 -5.65 -11.12
N ALA A 143 -8.17 -5.97 -11.41
CA ALA A 143 -7.60 -7.29 -11.15
C ALA A 143 -7.72 -7.70 -9.67
N LEU A 144 -7.51 -6.76 -8.74
CA LEU A 144 -7.75 -7.01 -7.32
C LEU A 144 -9.24 -7.20 -6.99
N ALA A 145 -10.10 -6.32 -7.51
CA ALA A 145 -11.54 -6.33 -7.22
C ALA A 145 -12.25 -7.58 -7.78
N GLU A 146 -11.74 -8.12 -8.89
CA GLU A 146 -12.25 -9.33 -9.54
C GLU A 146 -11.57 -10.62 -9.04
N SER A 147 -10.59 -10.51 -8.14
CA SER A 147 -9.85 -11.65 -7.60
C SER A 147 -10.75 -12.62 -6.83
N GLU A 148 -10.54 -13.92 -7.02
CA GLU A 148 -11.14 -14.95 -6.17
C GLU A 148 -10.67 -14.84 -4.70
N ASN A 149 -9.50 -14.23 -4.48
CA ASN A 149 -8.95 -14.02 -3.15
C ASN A 149 -9.74 -12.92 -2.39
N PRO A 150 -10.41 -13.25 -1.26
CA PRO A 150 -11.20 -12.27 -0.53
C PRO A 150 -10.37 -11.15 0.09
N LEU A 151 -9.10 -11.40 0.44
CA LEU A 151 -8.21 -10.36 0.95
C LEU A 151 -7.86 -9.37 -0.15
N ALA A 152 -7.58 -9.83 -1.38
CA ALA A 152 -7.33 -8.96 -2.52
C ALA A 152 -8.52 -8.04 -2.82
N ARG A 153 -9.73 -8.60 -2.82
CA ARG A 153 -10.96 -7.82 -2.99
C ARG A 153 -11.16 -6.80 -1.89
N TRP A 154 -10.89 -7.17 -0.65
CA TRP A 154 -10.96 -6.23 0.47
C TRP A 154 -9.92 -5.12 0.35
N LEU A 155 -8.68 -5.43 -0.03
CA LEU A 155 -7.62 -4.44 -0.27
C LEU A 155 -8.00 -3.48 -1.40
N ALA A 156 -8.62 -3.96 -2.48
CA ALA A 156 -9.14 -3.11 -3.55
C ALA A 156 -10.05 -1.99 -3.01
N THR A 157 -10.94 -2.31 -2.06
CA THR A 157 -11.85 -1.32 -1.45
C THR A 157 -11.13 -0.18 -0.72
N GLN A 158 -9.88 -0.39 -0.29
CA GLN A 158 -9.09 0.62 0.40
C GLN A 158 -8.45 1.62 -0.58
N PHE A 159 -8.22 1.22 -1.84
CA PHE A 159 -7.49 2.02 -2.83
C PHE A 159 -8.39 2.60 -3.92
N LEU A 160 -9.55 1.99 -4.21
CA LEU A 160 -10.52 2.52 -5.18
C LEU A 160 -10.95 3.98 -4.93
N PRO A 161 -11.13 4.45 -3.68
CA PRO A 161 -11.46 5.86 -3.43
C PRO A 161 -10.42 6.86 -3.93
N LEU A 162 -9.16 6.44 -4.12
CA LEU A 162 -8.07 7.32 -4.56
C LEU A 162 -8.26 7.85 -5.99
N PHE A 163 -9.04 7.16 -6.83
CA PHE A 163 -9.34 7.63 -8.19
C PHE A 163 -10.17 8.90 -8.22
N ALA A 164 -11.11 9.05 -7.30
CA ALA A 164 -12.13 10.11 -7.36
C ALA A 164 -11.49 11.51 -7.35
N GLU A 165 -10.53 11.73 -6.46
CA GLU A 165 -9.84 13.02 -6.33
C GLU A 165 -9.10 13.39 -7.63
N GLN A 166 -8.47 12.42 -8.29
CA GLN A 166 -7.67 12.66 -9.48
C GLN A 166 -8.53 12.80 -10.74
N ASP A 167 -9.61 12.05 -10.83
CA ASP A 167 -10.62 12.19 -11.88
C ASP A 167 -11.27 13.59 -11.82
N ASP A 168 -11.64 14.03 -10.61
CA ASP A 168 -12.21 15.36 -10.39
C ASP A 168 -11.20 16.48 -10.72
N ALA A 169 -9.94 16.32 -10.31
CA ALA A 169 -8.88 17.29 -10.61
C ALA A 169 -8.61 17.44 -12.12
N LEU A 170 -8.72 16.35 -12.90
CA LEU A 170 -8.56 16.38 -14.36
C LEU A 170 -9.80 16.90 -15.11
N ALA A 171 -10.98 16.72 -14.51
CA ALA A 171 -12.25 17.21 -15.05
C ALA A 171 -12.51 18.70 -14.76
N ALA A 172 -11.80 19.30 -13.80
CA ALA A 172 -11.96 20.70 -13.42
C ALA A 172 -11.64 21.68 -14.58
N ASP A 173 -12.44 22.74 -14.70
CA ASP A 173 -12.28 23.79 -15.72
C ASP A 173 -10.96 24.56 -15.57
N GLU A 174 -10.46 24.70 -14.33
CA GLU A 174 -9.22 25.42 -13.99
C GLU A 174 -7.98 24.50 -13.89
N ARG A 175 -7.99 23.35 -14.58
CA ARG A 175 -6.86 22.42 -14.55
C ARG A 175 -5.54 23.08 -14.97
N SER A 176 -4.48 22.76 -14.24
CA SER A 176 -3.13 23.28 -14.46
C SER A 176 -2.16 22.16 -14.85
N ALA A 177 -0.97 22.53 -15.33
CA ALA A 177 0.08 21.55 -15.59
C ALA A 177 0.51 20.81 -14.31
N LEU A 178 0.47 21.51 -13.17
CA LEU A 178 0.76 20.92 -11.86
C LEU A 178 -0.31 19.88 -11.50
N SER A 179 -1.59 20.21 -11.58
CA SER A 179 -2.66 19.26 -11.24
C SER A 179 -2.65 18.02 -12.15
N ALA A 180 -2.27 18.18 -13.42
CA ALA A 180 -2.10 17.06 -14.36
C ALA A 180 -0.90 16.16 -14.00
N ALA A 181 0.24 16.75 -13.58
CA ALA A 181 1.40 16.00 -13.13
C ALA A 181 1.14 15.28 -11.79
N THR A 182 0.42 15.92 -10.86
CA THR A 182 -0.02 15.29 -9.61
C THR A 182 -0.94 14.11 -9.89
N ALA A 183 -1.97 14.28 -10.73
CA ALA A 183 -2.86 13.18 -11.09
C ALA A 183 -2.11 12.01 -11.75
N TYR A 184 -1.13 12.30 -12.62
CA TYR A 184 -0.27 11.26 -13.18
C TYR A 184 0.47 10.47 -12.09
N ALA A 185 1.17 11.16 -11.16
CA ALA A 185 1.90 10.51 -10.08
C ALA A 185 0.97 9.68 -9.17
N GLU A 186 -0.23 10.19 -8.89
CA GLU A 186 -1.24 9.46 -8.09
C GLU A 186 -1.78 8.22 -8.81
N TYR A 187 -1.98 8.25 -10.14
CA TYR A 187 -2.31 7.01 -10.87
C TYR A 187 -1.18 6.00 -10.81
N ARG A 188 0.09 6.44 -10.89
CA ARG A 188 1.25 5.53 -10.69
C ARG A 188 1.26 4.95 -9.28
N TRP A 189 0.92 5.73 -8.26
CA TRP A 189 0.76 5.23 -6.90
C TRP A 189 -0.34 4.16 -6.81
N ILE A 190 -1.50 4.40 -7.41
CA ILE A 190 -2.61 3.45 -7.38
C ILE A 190 -2.24 2.14 -8.08
N GLU A 191 -1.55 2.20 -9.22
CA GLU A 191 -0.96 1.04 -9.90
C GLU A 191 -0.03 0.25 -8.95
N ILE A 192 0.97 0.93 -8.38
CA ILE A 192 1.98 0.33 -7.50
C ILE A 192 1.32 -0.33 -6.27
N VAL A 193 0.44 0.38 -5.58
CA VAL A 193 -0.17 -0.13 -4.35
C VAL A 193 -1.14 -1.28 -4.64
N ALA A 194 -1.79 -1.28 -5.81
CA ALA A 194 -2.64 -2.38 -6.23
C ALA A 194 -1.82 -3.65 -6.55
N ASP A 195 -0.71 -3.50 -7.26
CA ASP A 195 0.20 -4.61 -7.58
C ASP A 195 0.78 -5.23 -6.29
N GLU A 196 1.23 -4.40 -5.35
CA GLU A 196 1.72 -4.86 -4.04
C GLU A 196 0.62 -5.53 -3.20
N ALA A 197 -0.62 -5.02 -3.25
CA ALA A 197 -1.77 -5.67 -2.61
C ALA A 197 -2.02 -7.06 -3.17
N GLY A 198 -1.86 -7.24 -4.49
CA GLY A 198 -2.00 -8.53 -5.15
C GLY A 198 -0.96 -9.52 -4.64
N ALA A 199 0.30 -9.09 -4.61
CA ALA A 199 1.41 -9.90 -4.12
C ALA A 199 1.27 -10.27 -2.62
N VAL A 200 0.83 -9.33 -1.77
CA VAL A 200 0.59 -9.59 -0.35
C VAL A 200 -0.58 -10.57 -0.19
N ALA A 201 -1.69 -10.36 -0.89
CA ALA A 201 -2.85 -11.23 -0.80
C ALA A 201 -2.54 -12.67 -1.25
N GLU A 202 -1.78 -12.83 -2.33
CA GLU A 202 -1.32 -14.14 -2.83
C GLU A 202 -0.38 -14.84 -1.84
N SER A 203 0.55 -14.09 -1.25
CA SER A 203 1.43 -14.61 -0.19
C SER A 203 0.64 -15.14 1.00
N VAL A 204 -0.39 -14.41 1.44
CA VAL A 204 -1.26 -14.83 2.56
C VAL A 204 -2.06 -16.07 2.20
N ALA A 205 -2.67 -16.11 1.01
CA ALA A 205 -3.44 -17.28 0.56
C ALA A 205 -2.57 -18.55 0.53
N THR A 206 -1.37 -18.46 -0.04
CA THR A 206 -0.42 -19.57 -0.10
C THR A 206 -0.04 -20.08 1.29
N ALA A 207 0.15 -19.18 2.26
CA ALA A 207 0.53 -19.53 3.63
C ALA A 207 -0.62 -20.15 4.44
N ILE A 208 -1.88 -19.81 4.13
CA ILE A 208 -3.07 -20.40 4.74
C ILE A 208 -3.34 -21.81 4.17
N ASP A 209 -3.04 -22.02 2.88
CA ASP A 209 -3.24 -23.30 2.20
C ASP A 209 -2.13 -24.34 2.48
N SER A 210 -1.01 -23.92 3.09
CA SER A 210 0.15 -24.75 3.47
C SER A 210 0.11 -25.27 4.91
#